data_AF-A0A7J7GJN2-F1
#
_entry.id   AF-A0A7J7GJN2-F1
#
_cell.length_a   1.000
_cell.length_b   1.000
_cell.length_c   1.000
_cell.angle_alpha   90.00
_cell.angle_beta   90.00
_cell.angle_gamma   90.00
#
_symmetry.space_group_name_H-M   'P 1'
#
loop_
_entity.id
_entity.type
_entity.pdbx_description
1 polymer ?
#
loop_
_entity_poly.entity_id
_entity_poly.type
_entity_poly.pdbx_seq_one_letter_code
_entity_poly.pdbx_strand_id
1 'polypeptide(L)'
;MALAKRLQMVHGGGSCLRRWRFHTLIFVLGAVLVTLAAYHSTDSKEILLDYHQNQNQTRDYKSHDHVNVVDHSLLSGCDLFSGKWVYDHNKSYPLYKDRECKFMFDDLACEKFGRQDLNYQHWRWQPHGCDLPRFNAKALLERLRGKRLVFVGDSVNRNQWVSMVCLLDSSIPKPLKYMHLNGPLYTFKATVSPTFPSN
;
A
#
# COMPACT_ATOMS: atom_id res chain seq x y z
N MET A 1 -36.35 3.74 54.89
CA MET A 1 -36.03 4.90 55.75
C MET A 1 -34.51 5.03 55.74
N ALA A 2 -33.96 6.03 55.04
CA ALA A 2 -33.48 7.29 55.64
C ALA A 2 -32.37 7.02 56.68
N LEU A 3 -31.17 7.59 56.65
CA LEU A 3 -30.69 8.87 56.13
C LEU A 3 -29.15 8.87 56.16
N ALA A 4 -28.57 9.72 55.32
CA ALA A 4 -27.15 10.02 55.22
C ALA A 4 -26.49 10.44 56.55
N LYS A 5 -25.17 10.19 56.68
CA LYS A 5 -24.29 11.03 57.49
C LYS A 5 -23.28 11.72 56.59
N ARG A 6 -23.51 13.03 56.44
CA ARG A 6 -22.64 14.02 55.80
C ARG A 6 -21.48 14.28 56.77
N LEU A 7 -20.25 14.01 56.34
CA LEU A 7 -19.06 14.41 57.08
C LEU A 7 -18.69 15.84 56.66
N GLN A 8 -18.68 16.78 57.60
CA GLN A 8 -18.00 18.06 57.42
C GLN A 8 -16.62 17.97 58.06
N MET A 9 -15.60 18.44 57.34
CA MET A 9 -14.33 18.86 57.93
C MET A 9 -14.05 20.29 57.49
N VAL A 10 -13.92 21.16 58.49
CA VAL A 10 -13.43 22.53 58.39
C VAL A 10 -11.94 22.52 58.74
N HIS A 11 -11.13 23.19 57.92
CA HIS A 11 -9.88 23.87 58.25
C HIS A 11 -9.63 24.78 57.03
N GLY A 12 -9.32 26.07 57.11
CA GLY A 12 -8.64 26.88 58.11
C GLY A 12 -7.85 27.90 57.26
N GLY A 13 -8.15 29.19 57.43
CA GLY A 13 -7.69 30.25 56.53
C GLY A 13 -6.18 30.52 56.57
N GLY A 14 -5.71 31.27 55.57
CA GLY A 14 -4.33 31.79 55.55
C GLY A 14 -3.89 32.26 54.16
N SER A 15 -4.40 33.40 53.72
CA SER A 15 -3.93 34.12 52.53
C SER A 15 -2.54 34.71 52.78
N CYS A 16 -1.81 34.92 51.66
CA CYS A 16 -0.77 35.94 51.50
C CYS A 16 0.68 35.55 51.85
N LEU A 17 1.33 34.69 51.02
CA LEU A 17 2.76 34.78 50.69
C LEU A 17 3.15 33.80 49.55
N ARG A 18 2.49 33.88 48.38
CA ARG A 18 2.78 32.90 47.30
C ARG A 18 2.59 33.42 45.87
N ARG A 19 2.76 34.72 45.59
CA ARG A 19 2.65 35.25 44.21
C ARG A 19 3.95 35.15 43.40
N TRP A 20 5.11 35.20 44.06
CA TRP A 20 6.41 35.18 43.37
C TRP A 20 6.90 33.79 42.95
N ARG A 21 6.46 32.70 43.60
CA ARG A 21 6.89 31.33 43.24
C ARG A 21 6.20 30.76 42.01
N PHE A 22 4.98 31.23 41.67
CA PHE A 22 4.29 30.77 40.46
C PHE A 22 4.86 31.36 39.19
N HIS A 23 5.31 32.63 39.20
CA HIS A 23 5.95 33.22 38.04
C HIS A 23 7.24 32.49 37.66
N THR A 24 8.10 32.18 38.64
CA THR A 24 9.31 31.38 38.39
C THR A 24 8.98 29.98 37.86
N LEU A 25 7.93 29.32 38.38
CA LEU A 25 7.48 28.02 37.89
C LEU A 25 6.93 28.09 36.46
N ILE A 26 6.16 29.13 36.13
CA ILE A 26 5.62 29.35 34.78
C ILE A 26 6.76 29.63 33.79
N PHE A 27 7.77 30.42 34.17
CA PHE A 27 8.93 30.66 33.31
C PHE A 27 9.75 29.37 33.08
N VAL A 28 9.97 28.57 34.12
CA VAL A 28 10.67 27.27 33.99
C VAL A 28 9.88 26.30 33.13
N LEU A 29 8.57 26.16 33.35
CA LEU A 29 7.71 25.30 32.51
C LEU A 29 7.66 25.79 31.05
N GLY A 30 7.59 27.11 30.84
CA GLY A 30 7.67 27.71 29.51
C GLY A 30 9.00 27.41 28.81
N ALA A 31 10.12 27.57 29.51
CA ALA A 31 11.44 27.25 28.98
C ALA A 31 11.57 25.75 28.64
N VAL A 32 11.08 24.86 29.51
CA VAL A 32 11.08 23.41 29.26
C VAL A 32 10.24 23.06 28.03
N LEU A 33 9.02 23.61 27.90
CA LEU A 33 8.18 23.40 26.73
C LEU A 33 8.83 23.90 25.44
N VAL A 34 9.49 25.05 25.47
CA VAL A 34 10.24 25.60 24.31
C VAL A 34 11.40 24.68 23.95
N THR A 35 12.16 24.17 24.93
CA THR A 35 13.27 23.24 24.65
C THR A 35 12.78 21.89 24.10
N LEU A 36 11.66 21.36 24.60
CA LEU A 36 11.06 20.13 24.10
C LEU A 36 10.52 20.31 22.67
N ALA A 37 9.89 21.46 22.39
CA ALA A 37 9.43 21.79 21.04
C ALA A 37 10.61 21.98 20.08
N ALA A 38 11.70 22.61 20.51
CA ALA A 38 12.91 22.75 19.72
C ALA A 38 13.60 21.40 19.47
N TYR A 39 13.64 20.52 20.47
CA TYR A 39 14.16 19.15 20.34
C TYR A 39 13.34 18.32 19.34
N HIS A 40 12.00 18.29 19.48
CA HIS A 40 11.12 17.62 18.52
C HIS A 40 11.19 18.22 17.12
N SER A 41 11.38 19.55 17.00
CA SER A 41 11.56 20.21 15.70
C SER A 41 12.90 19.83 15.04
N THR A 42 13.94 19.56 15.84
CA THR A 42 15.26 19.14 15.36
C THR A 42 15.24 17.67 14.91
N ASP A 43 14.64 16.78 15.70
CA ASP A 43 14.40 15.36 15.37
C ASP A 43 13.60 15.22 14.06
N SER A 44 12.55 16.05 13.90
CA SER A 44 11.76 16.09 12.67
C SER A 44 12.57 16.51 11.43
N LYS A 45 13.57 17.38 11.59
CA LYS A 45 14.46 17.80 10.50
C LYS A 45 15.48 16.72 10.13
N GLU A 46 15.98 15.98 11.12
CA GLU A 46 16.91 14.87 10.91
C GLU A 46 16.24 13.73 10.14
N ILE A 47 15.00 13.38 10.50
CA ILE A 47 14.18 12.42 9.77
C ILE A 47 13.88 12.88 8.33
N LEU A 48 13.60 14.17 8.13
CA LEU A 48 13.34 14.71 6.79
C LEU A 48 14.59 14.70 5.90
N LEU A 49 15.77 14.94 6.49
CA LEU A 49 17.04 14.87 5.78
C LEU A 49 17.40 13.43 5.42
N ASP A 50 17.18 12.47 6.32
CA ASP A 50 17.35 11.04 6.03
C ASP A 50 16.37 10.54 4.95
N TYR A 51 15.14 11.07 4.97
CA TYR A 51 14.16 10.83 3.90
C TYR A 51 14.62 11.38 2.55
N HIS A 52 15.16 12.61 2.50
CA HIS A 52 15.68 13.21 1.27
C HIS A 52 16.94 12.51 0.76
N GLN A 53 17.81 12.02 1.64
CA GLN A 53 19.03 11.31 1.25
C GLN A 53 18.72 9.93 0.65
N ASN A 54 17.75 9.20 1.20
CA ASN A 54 17.23 7.96 0.63
C ASN A 54 16.61 8.14 -0.77
N GLN A 55 15.98 9.28 -1.05
CA GLN A 55 15.46 9.58 -2.40
C GLN A 55 16.56 9.86 -3.44
N ASN A 56 17.71 10.41 -3.04
CA ASN A 56 18.82 10.61 -3.96
C ASN A 56 19.53 9.29 -4.29
N GLN A 57 19.59 8.36 -3.34
CA GLN A 57 20.21 7.03 -3.54
C GLN A 57 19.39 6.12 -4.46
N THR A 58 18.07 6.28 -4.52
CA THR A 58 17.20 5.55 -5.47
C THR A 58 17.31 6.05 -6.92
N ARG A 59 17.79 7.27 -7.15
CA ARG A 59 18.05 7.79 -8.52
C ARG A 59 19.30 7.20 -9.15
N ASP A 60 20.30 6.84 -8.36
CA ASP A 60 21.61 6.41 -8.85
C ASP A 60 21.67 4.90 -9.20
N TYR A 61 20.72 4.09 -8.74
CA TYR A 61 20.63 2.65 -9.05
C TYR A 61 20.11 2.33 -10.47
N LYS A 62 19.84 3.34 -11.31
CA LYS A 62 19.16 3.14 -12.60
C LYS A 62 20.09 3.32 -13.79
N SER A 63 21.19 2.57 -13.85
CA SER A 63 21.96 2.45 -15.10
C SER A 63 22.86 1.21 -15.12
N HIS A 64 22.27 0.03 -15.28
CA HIS A 64 22.83 -1.11 -16.04
C HIS A 64 21.92 -2.33 -15.86
N ASP A 65 20.96 -2.50 -16.77
CA ASP A 65 20.53 -3.84 -17.16
C ASP A 65 19.80 -3.74 -18.50
N HIS A 66 20.41 -4.32 -19.53
CA HIS A 66 19.80 -4.53 -20.85
C HIS A 66 18.76 -5.66 -20.73
N VAL A 67 17.58 -5.34 -20.21
CA VAL A 67 16.39 -6.19 -20.27
C VAL A 67 15.28 -5.32 -20.82
N ASN A 68 14.66 -5.68 -21.95
CA ASN A 68 13.60 -4.92 -22.65
C ASN A 68 12.73 -4.10 -21.69
N VAL A 69 13.17 -2.87 -21.47
CA VAL A 69 12.57 -1.92 -20.55
C VAL A 69 11.30 -1.49 -21.26
N VAL A 70 10.14 -1.61 -20.61
CA VAL A 70 8.98 -0.81 -20.99
C VAL A 70 9.48 0.62 -21.02
N ASP A 71 9.62 1.16 -22.23
CA ASP A 71 10.42 2.34 -22.48
C ASP A 71 10.01 3.45 -21.52
N HIS A 72 10.93 3.84 -20.63
CA HIS A 72 10.66 4.85 -19.62
C HIS A 72 10.37 6.22 -20.27
N SER A 73 10.71 6.40 -21.55
CA SER A 73 10.30 7.59 -22.33
C SER A 73 8.86 7.57 -22.83
N LEU A 74 8.15 6.43 -22.89
CA LEU A 74 6.73 6.40 -23.27
C LEU A 74 5.80 6.82 -22.12
N LEU A 75 6.24 6.66 -20.86
CA LEU A 75 5.49 7.07 -19.67
C LEU A 75 6.04 8.36 -19.02
N SER A 76 7.15 8.91 -19.52
CA SER A 76 7.71 10.16 -18.97
C SER A 76 6.75 11.32 -19.24
N GLY A 77 6.13 11.85 -18.19
CA GLY A 77 5.12 12.92 -18.29
C GLY A 77 3.67 12.43 -18.37
N CYS A 78 3.42 11.12 -18.31
CA CYS A 78 2.07 10.58 -18.25
C CYS A 78 1.59 10.44 -16.80
N ASP A 79 0.52 11.15 -16.43
CA ASP A 79 -0.15 10.95 -15.16
C ASP A 79 -1.06 9.71 -15.23
N LEU A 80 -0.62 8.62 -14.59
CA LEU A 80 -1.35 7.35 -14.57
C LEU A 80 -2.66 7.40 -13.78
N PHE A 81 -2.83 8.40 -12.92
CA PHE A 81 -3.99 8.54 -12.04
C PHE A 81 -5.06 9.48 -12.62
N SER A 82 -4.76 10.18 -13.71
CA SER A 82 -5.68 11.06 -14.43
C SER A 82 -6.05 10.45 -15.78
N GLY A 83 -7.35 10.20 -15.97
CA GLY A 83 -7.81 9.42 -17.11
C GLY A 83 -9.31 9.18 -17.09
N LYS A 84 -9.74 8.23 -17.91
CA LYS A 84 -11.15 7.80 -17.98
C LYS A 84 -11.26 6.29 -18.15
N TRP A 85 -12.39 5.75 -17.72
CA TRP A 85 -12.79 4.39 -18.05
C TRP A 85 -13.26 4.33 -19.51
N VAL A 86 -12.73 3.36 -20.26
CA VAL A 86 -13.10 3.10 -21.65
C VAL A 86 -13.53 1.64 -21.76
N TYR A 87 -14.63 1.40 -22.46
CA TYR A 87 -15.10 0.05 -22.74
C TYR A 87 -14.27 -0.57 -23.87
N ASP A 88 -13.71 -1.76 -23.65
CA ASP A 88 -12.88 -2.44 -24.63
C ASP A 88 -13.72 -3.33 -25.57
N HIS A 89 -14.08 -2.77 -26.72
CA HIS A 89 -14.81 -3.48 -27.77
C HIS A 89 -13.98 -4.58 -28.47
N ASN A 90 -12.64 -4.51 -28.38
CA ASN A 90 -11.74 -5.43 -29.08
C ASN A 90 -11.49 -6.72 -28.29
N LYS A 91 -12.24 -6.96 -27.20
CA LYS A 91 -12.21 -8.17 -26.36
C LYS A 91 -10.81 -8.52 -25.81
N SER A 92 -9.94 -7.52 -25.59
CA SER A 92 -8.64 -7.75 -24.96
C SER A 92 -8.74 -7.86 -23.44
N TYR A 93 -9.82 -7.32 -22.87
CA TYR A 93 -10.26 -7.52 -21.49
C TYR A 93 -11.39 -8.55 -21.38
N PRO A 94 -11.52 -9.24 -20.23
CA PRO A 94 -10.66 -9.13 -19.04
C PRO A 94 -9.30 -9.80 -19.22
N LEU A 95 -8.31 -9.37 -18.42
CA LEU A 95 -6.95 -9.92 -18.47
C LEU A 95 -6.85 -11.36 -17.93
N TYR A 96 -7.83 -11.80 -17.15
CA TYR A 96 -8.04 -13.17 -16.70
C TYR A 96 -9.54 -13.41 -16.54
N LYS A 97 -9.98 -14.67 -16.65
CA LYS A 97 -11.38 -15.02 -16.35
C LYS A 97 -11.52 -15.43 -14.90
N ASP A 98 -12.56 -14.91 -14.24
CA ASP A 98 -12.86 -15.19 -12.83
C ASP A 98 -12.89 -16.70 -12.56
N ARG A 99 -13.69 -17.45 -13.34
CA ARG A 99 -13.87 -18.91 -13.22
C ARG A 99 -12.60 -19.73 -13.49
N GLU A 100 -11.62 -19.17 -14.19
CA GLU A 100 -10.39 -19.90 -14.54
C GLU A 100 -9.30 -19.73 -13.45
N CYS A 101 -9.40 -18.70 -12.61
CA CYS A 101 -8.40 -18.46 -11.57
C CYS A 101 -8.59 -19.40 -10.37
N LYS A 102 -7.63 -20.30 -10.13
CA LYS A 102 -7.71 -21.26 -9.02
C LYS A 102 -7.56 -20.62 -7.64
N PHE A 103 -6.93 -19.44 -7.58
CA PHE A 103 -6.58 -18.77 -6.33
C PHE A 103 -7.56 -17.65 -5.94
N MET A 104 -8.65 -17.49 -6.70
CA MET A 104 -9.71 -16.55 -6.37
C MET A 104 -10.36 -16.94 -5.04
N PHE A 105 -10.53 -15.99 -4.13
CA PHE A 105 -11.31 -16.21 -2.92
C PHE A 105 -12.81 -16.14 -3.23
N ASP A 106 -13.60 -16.91 -2.49
CA ASP A 106 -15.03 -17.06 -2.79
C ASP A 106 -15.78 -15.73 -2.64
N ASP A 107 -15.39 -14.91 -1.67
CA ASP A 107 -15.89 -13.55 -1.43
C ASP A 107 -15.57 -12.56 -2.57
N LEU A 108 -14.75 -12.94 -3.56
CA LEU A 108 -14.39 -12.13 -4.73
C LEU A 108 -14.89 -12.71 -6.06
N ALA A 109 -15.40 -13.95 -6.09
CA ALA A 109 -15.71 -14.68 -7.31
C ALA A 109 -17.15 -14.45 -7.81
N CYS A 110 -17.48 -13.21 -8.18
CA CYS A 110 -18.86 -12.81 -8.52
C CYS A 110 -19.50 -13.67 -9.61
N GLU A 111 -18.78 -14.03 -10.68
CA GLU A 111 -19.33 -14.84 -11.77
C GLU A 111 -19.58 -16.29 -11.35
N LYS A 112 -18.73 -16.81 -10.47
CA LYS A 112 -18.90 -18.15 -9.87
C LYS A 112 -20.15 -18.19 -8.98
N PHE A 113 -20.44 -17.10 -8.27
CA PHE A 113 -21.58 -16.99 -7.36
C PHE A 113 -22.83 -16.33 -7.95
N GLY A 114 -22.97 -16.37 -9.28
CA GLY A 114 -24.26 -16.16 -9.95
C GLY A 114 -24.47 -14.79 -10.60
N ARG A 115 -23.47 -13.90 -10.58
CA ARG A 115 -23.55 -12.66 -11.35
C ARG A 115 -23.54 -12.95 -12.86
N GLN A 116 -24.55 -12.49 -13.58
CA GLN A 116 -24.74 -12.75 -15.02
C GLN A 116 -24.32 -11.57 -15.91
N ASP A 117 -24.34 -10.35 -15.39
CA ASP A 117 -23.90 -9.16 -16.13
C ASP A 117 -22.36 -9.08 -16.14
N LEU A 118 -21.70 -9.60 -17.17
CA LEU A 118 -20.22 -9.64 -17.25
C LEU A 118 -19.59 -8.42 -17.94
N ASN A 119 -20.41 -7.46 -18.37
CA ASN A 119 -19.93 -6.26 -19.08
C ASN A 119 -19.00 -5.39 -18.22
N TYR A 120 -19.09 -5.47 -16.87
CA TYR A 120 -18.17 -4.74 -15.99
C TYR A 120 -16.70 -5.17 -16.15
N GLN A 121 -16.45 -6.41 -16.59
CA GLN A 121 -15.10 -6.97 -16.76
C GLN A 121 -14.37 -6.38 -17.99
N HIS A 122 -15.09 -5.69 -18.88
CA HIS A 122 -14.57 -5.19 -20.16
C HIS A 122 -14.18 -3.71 -20.12
N TRP A 123 -14.18 -3.10 -18.93
CA TRP A 123 -13.71 -1.73 -18.75
C TRP A 123 -12.22 -1.70 -18.49
N ARG A 124 -11.52 -0.78 -19.15
CA ARG A 124 -10.10 -0.50 -18.91
C ARG A 124 -9.89 0.97 -18.57
N TRP A 125 -8.90 1.22 -17.73
CA TRP A 125 -8.46 2.58 -17.43
C TRP A 125 -7.58 3.11 -18.58
N GLN A 126 -7.85 4.33 -19.04
CA GLN A 126 -7.07 5.03 -20.07
C GLN A 126 -6.57 6.38 -19.51
N PRO A 127 -5.26 6.50 -19.20
CA PRO A 127 -4.65 7.77 -18.83
C PRO A 127 -4.76 8.84 -19.93
N HIS A 128 -4.80 10.11 -19.53
CA HIS A 128 -4.77 11.25 -20.44
C HIS A 128 -3.33 11.51 -20.90
N GLY A 129 -2.94 10.99 -22.07
CA GLY A 129 -1.66 11.30 -22.71
C GLY A 129 -0.71 10.12 -22.91
N CYS A 130 -1.09 8.91 -22.49
CA CYS A 130 -0.38 7.70 -22.87
C CYS A 130 -1.29 6.48 -22.87
N ASP A 131 -0.83 5.43 -23.54
CA ASP A 131 -1.45 4.10 -23.49
C ASP A 131 -0.72 3.21 -22.48
N LEU A 132 -1.49 2.54 -21.64
CA LEU A 132 -0.92 1.53 -20.74
C LEU A 132 -0.47 0.31 -21.53
N PRO A 133 0.77 -0.19 -21.34
CA PRO A 133 1.20 -1.41 -21.97
C PRO A 133 0.34 -2.58 -21.46
N ARG A 134 0.09 -3.55 -22.35
CA ARG A 134 -0.62 -4.77 -21.95
C ARG A 134 0.18 -5.50 -20.87
N PHE A 135 -0.53 -6.07 -19.90
CA PHE A 135 0.10 -6.84 -18.83
C PHE A 135 0.92 -8.01 -19.39
N ASN A 136 2.17 -8.10 -18.95
CA ASN A 136 3.10 -9.17 -19.32
C ASN A 136 3.58 -9.88 -18.04
N ALA A 137 3.03 -11.06 -17.79
CA ALA A 137 3.35 -11.85 -16.60
C ALA A 137 4.84 -12.22 -16.54
N LYS A 138 5.45 -12.58 -17.67
CA LYS A 138 6.88 -12.92 -17.75
C LYS A 138 7.74 -11.73 -17.33
N ALA A 139 7.47 -10.54 -17.86
CA ALA A 139 8.20 -9.33 -17.50
C ALA A 139 8.09 -9.00 -16.00
N LEU A 140 6.89 -9.17 -15.42
CA LEU A 140 6.70 -8.99 -13.97
C LEU A 140 7.49 -10.03 -13.16
N LEU A 141 7.39 -11.31 -13.53
CA LEU A 141 8.06 -12.41 -12.82
C LEU A 141 9.59 -12.30 -12.91
N GLU A 142 10.14 -11.87 -14.05
CA GLU A 142 11.56 -11.60 -14.20
C GLU A 142 12.03 -10.47 -13.28
N ARG A 143 11.26 -9.38 -13.16
CA ARG A 143 11.55 -8.29 -12.22
C ARG A 143 11.50 -8.72 -10.76
N LEU A 144 10.67 -9.72 -10.46
CA LEU A 144 10.51 -10.32 -9.13
C LEU A 144 11.42 -11.54 -8.90
N ARG A 145 12.28 -11.91 -9.85
CA ARG A 145 13.19 -13.05 -9.72
C ARG A 145 14.10 -12.86 -8.50
N GLY A 146 14.11 -13.86 -7.62
CA GLY A 146 14.88 -13.81 -6.36
C GLY A 146 14.35 -12.82 -5.32
N LYS A 147 13.20 -12.19 -5.55
CA LYS A 147 12.60 -11.18 -4.66
C LYS A 147 11.26 -11.68 -4.12
N ARG A 148 10.77 -10.99 -3.09
CA ARG A 148 9.45 -11.23 -2.50
C ARG A 148 8.66 -9.93 -2.56
N LEU A 149 7.50 -9.96 -3.21
CA LEU A 149 6.53 -8.88 -3.17
C LEU A 149 5.50 -9.19 -2.08
N VAL A 150 5.25 -8.24 -1.19
CA VAL A 150 4.34 -8.40 -0.06
C VAL A 150 3.31 -7.28 -0.07
N PHE A 151 2.03 -7.63 0.07
CA PHE A 151 0.93 -6.69 0.25
C PHE A 151 0.61 -6.65 1.74
N VAL A 152 0.64 -5.46 2.33
CA VAL A 152 0.35 -5.23 3.75
C VAL A 152 -0.74 -4.17 3.82
N GLY A 153 -1.84 -4.48 4.50
CA GLY A 153 -2.96 -3.56 4.62
C GLY A 153 -4.24 -4.27 5.03
N ASP A 154 -5.36 -3.67 4.66
CA ASP A 154 -6.69 -4.15 4.96
C ASP A 154 -7.22 -5.12 3.89
N SER A 155 -8.54 -5.33 3.87
CA SER A 155 -9.20 -6.18 2.89
C SER A 155 -9.08 -5.66 1.46
N VAL A 156 -8.90 -4.35 1.23
CA VAL A 156 -8.70 -3.80 -0.12
C VAL A 156 -7.34 -4.23 -0.66
N ASN A 157 -6.28 -4.17 0.16
CA ASN A 157 -4.97 -4.70 -0.21
C ASN A 157 -5.01 -6.21 -0.48
N ARG A 158 -5.80 -6.97 0.29
CA ARG A 158 -6.05 -8.40 0.02
C ARG A 158 -6.66 -8.61 -1.36
N ASN A 159 -7.65 -7.81 -1.74
CA ASN A 159 -8.30 -7.90 -3.05
C ASN A 159 -7.32 -7.60 -4.20
N GLN A 160 -6.47 -6.57 -4.04
CA GLN A 160 -5.42 -6.26 -5.01
C GLN A 160 -4.41 -7.41 -5.15
N TRP A 161 -4.01 -8.03 -4.04
CA TRP A 161 -3.12 -9.18 -4.06
C TRP A 161 -3.73 -10.37 -4.82
N VAL A 162 -4.99 -10.71 -4.56
CA VAL A 162 -5.69 -11.80 -5.27
C VAL A 162 -5.76 -11.50 -6.77
N SER A 163 -6.09 -10.26 -7.16
CA SER A 163 -6.14 -9.86 -8.58
C SER A 163 -4.78 -10.05 -9.27
N MET A 164 -3.68 -9.65 -8.62
CA MET A 164 -2.33 -9.88 -9.15
C MET A 164 -1.98 -11.36 -9.26
N VAL A 165 -2.37 -12.19 -8.28
CA VAL A 165 -2.18 -13.64 -8.34
C VAL A 165 -2.94 -14.25 -9.51
N CYS A 166 -4.18 -13.83 -9.78
CA CYS A 166 -4.96 -14.33 -10.92
C CYS A 166 -4.39 -13.91 -12.29
N LEU A 167 -3.81 -12.69 -12.38
CA LEU A 167 -3.06 -12.26 -13.55
C LEU A 167 -1.84 -13.16 -13.83
N LEU A 168 -1.18 -13.63 -12.78
CA LEU A 168 -0.05 -14.56 -12.90
C LEU A 168 -0.52 -16.00 -13.16
N ASP A 169 -1.62 -16.42 -12.54
CA ASP A 169 -2.19 -17.76 -12.67
C ASP A 169 -2.47 -18.12 -14.13
N SER A 170 -3.00 -17.17 -14.92
CA SER A 170 -3.32 -17.40 -16.34
C SER A 170 -2.07 -17.69 -17.20
N SER A 171 -0.89 -17.28 -16.77
CA SER A 171 0.34 -17.33 -17.57
C SER A 171 1.36 -18.38 -17.11
N ILE A 172 1.15 -19.01 -15.94
CA ILE A 172 2.09 -19.96 -15.35
C ILE A 172 1.49 -21.37 -15.36
N PRO A 173 2.21 -22.42 -15.82
CA PRO A 173 1.73 -23.80 -15.77
C PRO A 173 1.39 -24.26 -14.34
N LYS A 174 0.35 -25.09 -14.20
CA LYS A 174 -0.13 -25.67 -12.91
C LYS A 174 0.97 -26.27 -12.03
N PRO A 175 1.93 -27.10 -12.52
CA PRO A 175 2.93 -27.71 -11.64
C PRO A 175 3.97 -26.71 -11.11
N LEU A 176 4.04 -25.51 -11.68
CA LEU A 176 5.04 -24.50 -11.34
C LEU A 176 4.49 -23.43 -10.38
N LYS A 177 3.28 -23.58 -9.86
CA LYS A 177 2.65 -22.59 -8.98
C LYS A 177 1.85 -23.25 -7.87
N TYR A 178 1.90 -22.67 -6.68
CA TYR A 178 1.11 -23.10 -5.54
C TYR A 178 0.88 -21.96 -4.55
N MET A 179 -0.11 -22.12 -3.69
CA MET A 179 -0.44 -21.18 -2.63
C MET A 179 -0.40 -21.90 -1.28
N HIS A 180 0.21 -21.25 -0.29
CA HIS A 180 0.32 -21.73 1.07
C HIS A 180 -0.31 -20.70 2.02
N LEU A 181 -1.09 -21.18 2.99
CA LEU A 181 -1.68 -20.36 4.04
C LEU A 181 -0.93 -20.57 5.35
N ASN A 182 -0.45 -19.47 5.95
CA ASN A 182 0.24 -19.46 7.24
C ASN A 182 -0.45 -18.45 8.17
N GLY A 183 -1.56 -18.85 8.78
CA GLY A 183 -2.37 -17.96 9.62
C GLY A 183 -2.82 -16.71 8.84
N PRO A 184 -2.42 -15.49 9.23
CA PRO A 184 -2.78 -14.27 8.51
C PRO A 184 -2.03 -14.08 7.17
N LEU A 185 -1.02 -14.89 6.88
CA LEU A 185 -0.16 -14.73 5.72
C LEU A 185 -0.53 -15.70 4.58
N TYR A 186 -1.03 -15.16 3.47
CA TYR A 186 -1.18 -15.88 2.21
C TYR A 186 0.10 -15.77 1.38
N THR A 187 0.66 -16.91 0.96
CA THR A 187 1.90 -16.95 0.17
C THR A 187 1.64 -17.65 -1.16
N PHE A 188 1.72 -16.92 -2.27
CA PHE A 188 1.76 -17.48 -3.61
C PHE A 188 3.22 -17.67 -4.03
N LYS A 189 3.56 -18.86 -4.52
CA LYS A 189 4.88 -19.19 -5.06
C LYS A 189 4.74 -19.66 -6.50
N ALA A 190 5.59 -19.11 -7.36
CA ALA A 190 5.72 -19.54 -8.73
C ALA A 190 7.19 -19.77 -9.09
N THR A 191 7.46 -20.84 -9.82
CA THR A 191 8.77 -21.20 -10.34
C THR A 191 8.83 -20.88 -11.82
N VAL A 192 9.81 -20.06 -12.22
CA VAL A 192 9.97 -19.63 -13.60
C VAL A 192 11.12 -20.44 -14.22
N SER A 193 10.80 -21.37 -15.11
CA SER A 193 11.82 -22.06 -15.91
C SER A 193 12.35 -21.14 -17.02
N PRO A 194 13.61 -21.27 -17.46
CA PRO A 194 14.18 -20.43 -18.52
C PRO A 194 13.39 -20.47 -19.85
N THR A 195 12.73 -21.59 -20.12
CA THR A 195 11.90 -21.82 -21.31
C THR A 195 10.44 -21.43 -21.03
N PHE A 196 10.17 -20.14 -20.85
CA PHE A 196 8.79 -19.65 -20.94
C PHE A 196 8.39 -19.65 -22.43
N PRO A 197 7.40 -20.44 -22.87
CA PRO A 197 6.89 -20.31 -24.23
C PRO A 197 6.26 -18.93 -24.37
N SER A 198 6.77 -18.17 -25.34
CA SER A 198 6.09 -16.98 -25.85
C SER A 198 4.87 -17.46 -26.64
N ASN A 199 3.68 -17.19 -26.12
CA ASN A 199 2.49 -17.12 -26.96
C ASN A 199 2.49 -15.80 -27.73
#